data_AF-A0A9N9BWE9-F1
#
_entry.id   AF-A0A9N9BWE9-F1
#
_cell.length_a   1.000
_cell.length_b   1.000
_cell.length_c   1.000
_cell.angle_alpha   90.00
_cell.angle_beta   90.00
_cell.angle_gamma   90.00
#
_symmetry.space_group_name_H-M   'P 1'
#
loop_
_entity.id
_entity.type
_entity.pdbx_description
1 polymer ?
#
loop_
_entity_poly.entity_id
_entity_poly.type
_entity_poly.pdbx_seq_one_letter_code
_entity_poly.pdbx_strand_id
1 'polypeptide(L)'
;MDDYKINDTLKELKSKNSKLKKPLENRHEEQEYIFENMTKGFENEDIEGCKSNLEQLKDNSKHIREMMKQQNEYIQTSITIAEKTLNILNEAKTLSCLMDYITDFIDIIVDELTQELKYDITIEEFELLMRFKRKSNVEFHNDDDAKKLPESIPEISKEFKVPLIKVLNALE
;
A
#
# COMPACT_ATOMS: atom_id res chain seq x y z
N MET A 1 -3.54 -9.83 -5.77
CA MET A 1 -3.17 -8.94 -6.89
C MET A 1 -1.70 -8.65 -6.69
N ASP A 2 -0.85 -9.24 -7.52
CA ASP A 2 0.59 -9.33 -7.25
C ASP A 2 1.25 -7.94 -7.20
N ASP A 3 2.24 -7.76 -6.32
CA ASP A 3 2.97 -6.49 -6.10
C ASP A 3 3.47 -5.85 -7.39
N TYR A 4 3.83 -6.67 -8.38
CA TYR A 4 4.19 -6.25 -9.73
C TYR A 4 3.10 -5.40 -10.40
N LYS A 5 1.83 -5.76 -10.21
CA LYS A 5 0.69 -5.05 -10.82
C LYS A 5 0.43 -3.69 -10.15
N ILE A 6 0.72 -3.55 -8.87
CA ILE A 6 0.63 -2.27 -8.16
C ILE A 6 1.71 -1.30 -8.68
N ASN A 7 2.95 -1.79 -8.79
CA ASN A 7 4.07 -0.98 -9.25
C ASN A 7 3.89 -0.49 -10.70
N ASP A 8 3.41 -1.35 -11.60
CA ASP A 8 3.15 -0.98 -12.99
C ASP A 8 2.02 0.06 -13.10
N THR A 9 0.94 -0.11 -12.33
CA THR A 9 -0.15 0.87 -12.28
C THR A 9 0.35 2.23 -11.75
N LEU A 10 1.23 2.23 -10.74
CA LEU A 10 1.82 3.46 -10.19
C LEU A 10 2.72 4.18 -11.22
N LYS A 11 3.52 3.44 -12.00
CA LYS A 11 4.36 4.01 -13.07
C LYS A 11 3.51 4.65 -14.17
N GLU A 12 2.45 3.96 -14.59
CA GLU A 12 1.52 4.47 -15.58
C GLU A 12 0.84 5.76 -15.09
N LEU A 13 0.38 5.76 -13.84
CA LEU A 13 -0.24 6.92 -13.19
C LEU A 13 0.70 8.12 -13.13
N LYS A 14 1.97 7.91 -12.72
CA LYS A 14 2.99 8.96 -12.72
C LYS A 14 3.22 9.55 -14.12
N SER A 15 3.28 8.70 -15.14
CA SER A 15 3.44 9.13 -16.54
C SER A 15 2.24 9.94 -17.04
N LYS A 16 1.01 9.51 -16.73
CA LYS A 16 -0.20 10.24 -17.12
C LYS A 16 -0.30 11.59 -16.42
N ASN A 17 -0.04 11.63 -15.11
CA ASN A 17 -0.12 12.86 -14.33
C ASN A 17 0.94 13.89 -14.78
N SER A 18 2.17 13.45 -15.08
CA SER A 18 3.21 14.36 -15.56
C SER A 18 2.89 14.96 -16.93
N LYS A 19 2.23 14.19 -17.81
CA LYS A 19 1.77 14.68 -19.12
C LYS A 19 0.65 15.72 -19.02
N LEU A 20 -0.14 15.71 -17.94
CA LEU A 20 -1.29 16.61 -17.77
C LEU A 20 -0.92 17.94 -17.12
N LYS A 21 0.15 17.99 -16.33
CA LYS A 21 0.59 19.19 -15.59
C LYS A 21 0.82 20.40 -16.51
N LYS A 22 1.71 20.23 -17.50
CA LYS A 22 2.09 21.34 -18.41
C LYS A 22 0.92 21.84 -19.28
N PRO A 23 0.10 20.98 -19.89
CA PRO A 23 -1.11 21.43 -20.59
C PRO A 23 -2.07 22.23 -19.71
N LEU A 24 -2.25 21.84 -18.45
CA LEU A 24 -3.13 22.58 -17.53
C LEU A 24 -2.57 23.96 -17.18
N GLU A 25 -1.27 24.05 -16.91
CA GLU A 25 -0.56 25.32 -16.68
C GLU A 25 -0.70 26.26 -17.88
N ASN A 26 -0.43 25.75 -19.09
CA ASN A 26 -0.57 26.53 -20.32
C ASN A 26 -2.00 27.07 -20.51
N ARG A 27 -3.02 26.26 -20.18
CA ARG A 27 -4.43 26.63 -20.34
C ARG A 27 -4.85 27.68 -19.30
N HIS A 28 -4.28 27.62 -18.10
CA HIS A 28 -4.43 28.67 -17.10
C HIS A 28 -3.81 29.99 -17.57
N GLU A 29 -2.58 29.96 -18.09
CA GLU A 29 -1.92 31.15 -18.65
C GLU A 29 -2.72 31.75 -19.83
N GLU A 30 -3.24 30.90 -20.72
CA GLU A 30 -4.13 31.32 -21.81
C GLU A 30 -5.41 31.98 -21.26
N GLN A 31 -5.96 31.49 -20.16
CA GLN A 31 -7.13 32.07 -19.52
C GLN A 31 -6.86 33.49 -19.00
N GLU A 32 -5.73 33.70 -18.33
CA GLU A 32 -5.29 35.02 -17.87
C GLU A 32 -5.09 35.99 -19.04
N TYR A 33 -4.44 35.54 -20.11
CA TYR A 33 -4.25 36.34 -21.32
C TYR A 33 -5.59 36.75 -21.97
N ILE A 34 -6.58 35.85 -22.03
CA ILE A 34 -7.92 36.17 -22.53
C ILE A 34 -8.58 37.25 -21.66
N PHE A 35 -8.47 37.16 -20.33
CA PHE A 35 -9.02 38.17 -19.43
C PHE A 35 -8.36 39.55 -19.59
N GLU A 36 -7.04 39.60 -19.76
CA GLU A 36 -6.33 40.85 -20.05
C GLU A 36 -6.83 41.49 -21.36
N ASN A 37 -7.03 40.68 -22.41
CA ASN A 37 -7.56 41.16 -23.69
C ASN A 37 -9.01 41.62 -23.59
N MET A 38 -9.84 40.92 -22.81
CA MET A 38 -11.21 41.38 -22.54
C MET A 38 -11.22 42.73 -21.85
N THR A 39 -10.35 42.91 -20.85
CA THR A 39 -10.22 44.17 -20.09
C THR A 39 -9.86 45.33 -21.02
N LYS A 40 -8.83 45.14 -21.87
CA LYS A 40 -8.44 46.13 -22.89
C LYS A 40 -9.55 46.37 -23.92
N GLY A 41 -10.29 45.34 -24.30
CA GLY A 41 -11.42 45.47 -25.22
C GLY A 41 -12.52 46.37 -24.64
N PHE A 42 -12.84 46.22 -23.35
CA PHE A 42 -13.80 47.10 -22.68
C PHE A 42 -13.31 48.54 -22.58
N GLU A 43 -12.02 48.76 -22.27
CA GLU A 43 -11.43 50.10 -22.21
C GLU A 43 -11.44 50.83 -23.56
N ASN A 44 -11.28 50.08 -24.66
CA ASN A 44 -11.24 50.62 -26.01
C ASN A 44 -12.60 50.57 -26.74
N GLU A 45 -13.69 50.20 -26.05
CA GLU A 45 -15.03 50.00 -26.62
C GLU A 45 -15.08 48.99 -27.79
N ASP A 46 -14.15 48.02 -27.83
CA ASP A 46 -14.07 46.95 -28.83
C ASP A 46 -14.97 45.76 -28.46
N ILE A 47 -16.27 45.92 -28.74
CA ILE A 47 -17.30 44.93 -28.41
C ILE A 47 -17.10 43.59 -29.16
N GLU A 48 -16.70 43.63 -30.43
CA GLU A 48 -16.48 42.41 -31.21
C GLU A 48 -15.24 41.65 -30.72
N GLY A 49 -14.17 42.36 -30.35
CA GLY A 49 -13.02 41.76 -29.68
C GLY A 49 -13.40 41.09 -28.35
N CYS A 50 -14.20 41.76 -27.52
CA CYS A 50 -14.74 41.18 -26.29
C CYS A 50 -15.58 39.92 -26.53
N LYS A 51 -16.40 39.91 -27.58
CA LYS A 51 -17.23 38.75 -27.94
C LYS A 51 -16.39 37.56 -28.38
N SER A 52 -15.38 37.78 -29.22
CA SER A 52 -14.41 36.75 -29.63
C SER A 52 -13.68 36.16 -28.42
N ASN A 53 -13.21 37.02 -27.51
CA ASN A 53 -12.54 36.59 -26.28
C ASN A 53 -13.46 35.77 -25.36
N LEU A 54 -14.75 36.10 -25.26
CA LEU A 54 -15.74 35.31 -24.52
C LEU A 54 -15.91 33.89 -25.09
N GLU A 55 -15.90 33.75 -26.42
CA GLU A 55 -15.96 32.45 -27.08
C GLU A 55 -14.70 31.61 -26.79
N GLN A 56 -13.52 32.23 -26.87
CA GLN A 56 -12.25 31.59 -26.50
C GLN A 56 -12.22 31.19 -25.03
N LEU A 57 -12.70 32.06 -24.12
CA LEU A 57 -12.77 31.77 -22.69
C LEU A 57 -13.66 30.55 -22.41
N LYS A 58 -14.79 30.46 -23.10
CA LYS A 58 -15.72 29.33 -22.97
C LYS A 58 -15.08 28.03 -23.42
N ASP A 59 -14.36 28.03 -24.53
CA ASP A 59 -13.66 26.85 -25.05
C ASP A 59 -12.52 26.44 -24.12
N ASN A 60 -11.68 27.38 -23.70
CA ASN A 60 -10.58 27.14 -22.77
C ASN A 60 -11.09 26.59 -21.42
N SER A 61 -12.17 27.18 -20.88
CA SER A 61 -12.82 26.71 -19.65
C SER A 61 -13.34 25.27 -19.77
N LYS A 62 -13.84 24.88 -20.95
CA LYS A 62 -14.28 23.50 -21.20
C LYS A 62 -13.10 22.54 -21.14
N HIS A 63 -11.97 22.89 -21.77
CA HIS A 63 -10.75 22.09 -21.72
C HIS A 63 -10.18 21.97 -20.31
N ILE A 64 -10.13 23.06 -19.55
CA ILE A 64 -9.70 23.06 -18.14
C ILE A 64 -10.57 22.11 -17.32
N ARG A 65 -11.90 22.16 -17.51
CA ARG A 65 -12.82 21.24 -16.85
C ARG A 65 -12.56 19.78 -17.19
N GLU A 66 -12.29 19.46 -18.45
CA GLU A 66 -11.97 18.10 -18.89
C GLU A 66 -10.67 17.59 -18.26
N MET A 67 -9.62 18.41 -18.23
CA MET A 67 -8.36 18.06 -17.57
C MET A 67 -8.52 17.89 -16.06
N MET A 68 -9.33 18.72 -15.40
CA MET A 68 -9.63 18.54 -13.97
C MET A 68 -10.36 17.22 -13.68
N LYS A 69 -11.28 16.79 -14.56
CA LYS A 69 -11.91 15.47 -14.43
C LYS A 69 -10.88 14.34 -14.52
N GLN A 70 -9.95 14.42 -15.47
CA GLN A 70 -8.86 13.44 -15.59
C GLN A 70 -7.94 13.44 -14.36
N GLN A 71 -7.59 14.61 -13.81
CA GLN A 71 -6.83 14.69 -12.55
C GLN A 71 -7.58 14.02 -11.40
N ASN A 72 -8.90 14.23 -11.29
CA ASN A 72 -9.70 13.59 -10.26
C ASN A 72 -9.68 12.05 -10.40
N GLU A 73 -9.76 11.50 -11.61
CA GLU A 73 -9.62 10.06 -11.86
C GLU A 73 -8.23 9.54 -11.44
N TYR A 74 -7.17 10.32 -11.67
CA TYR A 74 -5.82 9.97 -11.25
C TYR A 74 -5.66 9.98 -9.73
N ILE A 75 -6.30 10.93 -9.04
CA ILE A 75 -6.33 10.99 -7.57
C ILE A 75 -7.05 9.77 -7.00
N GLN A 76 -8.22 9.41 -7.54
CA GLN A 76 -8.97 8.23 -7.09
C GLN A 76 -8.16 6.94 -7.29
N THR A 77 -7.45 6.82 -8.42
CA THR A 77 -6.53 5.70 -8.67
C THR A 77 -5.38 5.68 -7.66
N SER A 78 -4.83 6.85 -7.30
CA SER A 78 -3.76 6.97 -6.30
C SER A 78 -4.22 6.53 -4.91
N ILE A 79 -5.42 6.94 -4.50
CA ILE A 79 -6.04 6.54 -3.22
C ILE A 79 -6.22 5.02 -3.18
N THR A 80 -6.79 4.44 -4.24
CA THR A 80 -6.98 2.99 -4.35
C THR A 80 -5.65 2.22 -4.24
N ILE A 81 -4.57 2.74 -4.84
CA ILE A 81 -3.23 2.16 -4.71
C ILE A 81 -2.73 2.24 -3.27
N ALA A 82 -2.87 3.41 -2.63
CA ALA A 82 -2.44 3.61 -1.24
C ALA A 82 -3.16 2.68 -0.26
N GLU A 83 -4.48 2.52 -0.39
CA GLU A 83 -5.27 1.59 0.41
C GLU A 83 -4.80 0.15 0.25
N LYS A 84 -4.54 -0.29 -0.98
CA LYS A 84 -4.01 -1.63 -1.26
C LYS A 84 -2.63 -1.85 -0.65
N THR A 85 -1.73 -0.88 -0.79
CA THR A 85 -0.39 -0.95 -0.19
C THR A 85 -0.46 -0.98 1.34
N LEU A 86 -1.33 -0.18 1.96
CA LEU A 86 -1.55 -0.19 3.40
C LEU A 86 -2.07 -1.54 3.89
N ASN A 87 -3.01 -2.16 3.18
CA ASN A 87 -3.50 -3.49 3.54
C ASN A 87 -2.39 -4.55 3.48
N ILE A 88 -1.58 -4.55 2.43
CA ILE A 88 -0.43 -5.48 2.29
C ILE A 88 0.57 -5.27 3.43
N LEU A 89 0.89 -4.03 3.78
CA LEU A 89 1.80 -3.73 4.89
C LEU A 89 1.23 -4.17 6.23
N ASN A 90 -0.09 -4.02 6.44
CA ASN A 90 -0.74 -4.45 7.67
C ASN A 90 -0.80 -5.99 7.79
N GLU A 91 -1.04 -6.69 6.68
CA GLU A 91 -0.95 -8.15 6.61
C GLU A 91 0.47 -8.63 6.91
N ALA A 92 1.49 -8.01 6.30
CA ALA A 92 2.89 -8.33 6.55
C ALA A 92 3.30 -8.06 8.02
N LYS A 93 2.85 -6.96 8.61
CA LYS A 93 3.07 -6.66 10.04
C LYS A 93 2.40 -7.70 10.93
N THR A 94 1.14 -8.06 10.63
CA THR A 94 0.41 -9.09 11.39
C THR A 94 1.15 -10.42 11.33
N LEU A 95 1.67 -10.79 10.15
CA LEU A 95 2.47 -11.99 9.98
C LEU A 95 3.79 -11.92 10.79
N SER A 96 4.48 -10.78 10.77
CA SER A 96 5.70 -10.55 11.57
C SER A 96 5.46 -10.76 13.06
N CYS A 97 4.44 -10.12 13.64
CA CYS A 97 4.12 -10.31 15.06
C CYS A 97 3.76 -11.77 15.41
N LEU A 98 3.10 -12.48 14.48
CA LEU A 98 2.78 -13.90 14.62
C LEU A 98 4.05 -14.76 14.62
N MET A 99 5.01 -14.44 13.76
CA MET A 99 6.28 -15.13 13.64
C MET A 99 7.16 -14.93 14.89
N ASP A 100 7.21 -13.71 15.42
CA ASP A 100 7.91 -13.39 16.68
C ASP A 100 7.33 -14.18 17.85
N TYR A 101 5.99 -14.17 18.00
CA TYR A 101 5.32 -14.96 19.03
C TYR A 101 5.64 -16.46 18.95
N ILE A 102 5.57 -17.05 17.75
CA ILE A 102 5.88 -18.48 17.60
C ILE A 102 7.36 -18.74 17.93
N THR A 103 8.25 -17.79 17.65
CA THR A 103 9.67 -17.89 18.00
C THR A 103 9.87 -17.88 19.50
N ASP A 104 9.28 -16.92 20.22
CA ASP A 104 9.33 -16.86 21.68
C ASP A 104 8.73 -18.12 22.31
N PHE A 105 7.63 -18.63 21.76
CA PHE A 105 7.00 -19.85 22.22
C PHE A 105 7.89 -21.09 22.00
N ILE A 106 8.52 -21.22 20.82
CA ILE A 106 9.49 -22.29 20.56
C ILE A 106 10.68 -22.20 21.53
N ASP A 107 11.10 -21.00 21.91
CA ASP A 107 12.21 -20.82 22.87
C ASP A 107 11.86 -21.36 24.24
N ILE A 108 10.66 -21.03 24.75
CA ILE A 108 10.13 -21.57 26.00
C ILE A 108 10.10 -23.10 25.96
N ILE A 109 9.57 -23.66 24.86
CA ILE A 109 9.49 -25.10 24.65
C ILE A 109 10.87 -25.75 24.66
N VAL A 110 11.80 -25.20 23.90
CA VAL A 110 13.15 -25.76 23.78
C VAL A 110 13.79 -25.77 25.17
N ASP A 111 13.65 -24.69 25.94
CA ASP A 111 14.17 -24.60 27.30
C ASP A 111 13.54 -25.66 28.23
N GLU A 112 12.22 -25.86 28.17
CA GLU A 112 11.51 -26.84 29.00
C GLU A 112 11.78 -28.30 28.58
N LEU A 113 11.77 -28.62 27.28
CA LEU A 113 12.12 -29.94 26.76
C LEU A 113 13.58 -30.32 27.03
N THR A 114 14.49 -29.33 27.03
CA THR A 114 15.89 -29.56 27.39
C THR A 114 16.05 -29.85 28.88
N GLN A 115 15.12 -29.37 29.72
CA GLN A 115 15.08 -29.65 31.15
C GLN A 115 14.36 -30.96 31.49
N GLU A 116 13.32 -31.34 30.74
CA GLU A 116 12.56 -32.59 30.91
C GLU A 116 12.45 -33.40 29.60
N LEU A 117 13.32 -34.39 29.41
CA LEU A 117 13.28 -35.39 28.33
C LEU A 117 12.09 -36.37 28.49
N LYS A 118 10.86 -35.87 28.42
CA LYS A 118 9.63 -36.64 28.70
C LYS A 118 8.54 -36.56 27.64
N TYR A 119 8.82 -35.97 26.48
CA TYR A 119 7.79 -35.66 25.49
C TYR A 119 8.02 -36.35 24.14
N ASP A 120 6.90 -36.73 23.50
CA ASP A 120 6.84 -37.47 22.23
C ASP A 120 6.98 -36.52 21.02
N ILE A 121 8.13 -35.84 20.94
CA ILE A 121 8.53 -35.05 19.77
C ILE A 121 9.71 -35.72 19.09
N THR A 122 9.66 -35.87 17.76
CA THR A 122 10.80 -36.44 17.03
C THR A 122 11.90 -35.39 16.82
N ILE A 123 13.13 -35.85 16.55
CA ILE A 123 14.25 -34.97 16.24
C ILE A 123 13.96 -34.15 14.98
N GLU A 124 13.30 -34.73 13.97
CA GLU A 124 12.91 -34.01 12.76
C GLU A 124 11.87 -32.91 13.03
N GLU A 125 10.91 -33.17 13.91
CA GLU A 125 9.92 -32.18 14.35
C GLU A 125 10.58 -31.04 15.14
N PHE A 126 11.55 -31.37 16.00
CA PHE A 126 12.35 -30.40 16.72
C PHE A 126 13.23 -29.55 15.79
N GLU A 127 13.89 -30.16 14.80
CA GLU A 127 14.66 -29.45 13.79
C GLU A 127 13.79 -28.51 12.95
N LEU A 128 12.55 -28.91 12.65
CA LEU A 128 11.56 -28.06 11.96
C LEU A 128 11.25 -26.81 12.79
N LEU A 129 11.02 -26.94 14.09
CA LEU A 129 10.83 -25.79 15.00
C LEU A 129 12.07 -24.89 15.06
N MET A 130 13.27 -25.48 15.13
CA MET A 130 14.53 -24.70 15.13
C MET A 130 14.78 -23.97 13.80
N ARG A 131 14.41 -24.57 12.66
CA ARG A 131 14.46 -23.91 11.34
C ARG A 131 13.45 -22.78 11.25
N PHE A 132 12.25 -22.98 11.80
CA PHE A 132 11.23 -21.94 11.90
C PHE A 132 11.74 -20.74 12.71
N LYS A 133 12.28 -20.97 13.92
CA LYS A 133 12.93 -19.94 14.76
C LYS A 133 13.99 -19.14 14.00
N ARG A 134 14.91 -19.84 13.31
CA ARG A 134 15.98 -19.18 12.54
C ARG A 134 15.44 -18.32 11.41
N LYS A 135 14.38 -18.76 10.72
CA LYS A 135 13.76 -17.98 9.65
C LYS A 135 13.06 -16.73 10.19
N SER A 136 12.32 -16.85 11.30
CA SER A 136 11.65 -15.73 11.95
C SER A 136 12.62 -14.60 12.33
N ASN A 137 13.74 -14.95 12.98
CA ASN A 137 14.73 -13.98 13.45
C ASN A 137 15.47 -13.22 12.32
N VAL A 138 15.47 -13.72 11.09
CA VAL A 138 16.17 -13.09 9.96
C VAL A 138 15.25 -12.13 9.19
N GLU A 139 13.93 -12.34 9.23
CA GLU A 139 13.00 -11.62 8.36
C GLU A 139 12.12 -10.58 9.07
N PHE A 140 11.88 -10.63 10.39
CA PHE A 140 10.70 -9.96 10.97
C PHE A 140 10.77 -9.27 12.34
N HIS A 141 11.93 -8.86 12.87
CA HIS A 141 11.97 -8.18 14.17
C HIS A 141 11.48 -6.71 14.14
N ASN A 142 10.32 -6.44 14.75
CA ASN A 142 9.96 -5.15 15.37
C ASN A 142 8.92 -5.35 16.51
N ASP A 143 9.27 -4.83 17.68
CA ASP A 143 8.69 -5.02 19.02
C ASP A 143 7.17 -4.89 19.21
N ASP A 144 6.74 -5.58 20.29
CA ASP A 144 5.60 -5.33 21.19
C ASP A 144 4.18 -5.34 20.59
N ASP A 145 3.54 -6.52 20.55
CA ASP A 145 2.11 -6.72 20.92
C ASP A 145 1.62 -8.19 20.72
N ALA A 146 2.35 -9.17 21.26
CA ALA A 146 2.12 -10.60 21.00
C ALA A 146 1.17 -11.30 22.01
N LYS A 147 -0.10 -10.84 22.17
CA LYS A 147 -1.03 -11.43 23.18
C LYS A 147 -2.41 -11.91 22.70
N LYS A 148 -2.69 -12.07 21.40
CA LYS A 148 -4.01 -12.56 20.94
C LYS A 148 -3.92 -13.42 19.68
N LEU A 149 -3.57 -14.71 19.77
CA LEU A 149 -3.18 -15.44 18.56
C LEU A 149 -3.34 -16.98 18.43
N PRO A 150 -4.23 -17.70 19.15
CA PRO A 150 -4.45 -19.11 18.79
C PRO A 150 -5.21 -19.32 17.47
N GLU A 151 -6.03 -18.35 17.04
CA GLU A 151 -7.01 -18.59 15.95
C GLU A 151 -6.52 -18.20 14.54
N SER A 152 -5.35 -17.58 14.39
CA SER A 152 -4.95 -16.90 13.14
C SER A 152 -3.66 -17.41 12.49
N ILE A 153 -3.24 -18.66 12.73
CA ILE A 153 -2.06 -19.25 12.06
C ILE A 153 -2.35 -19.36 10.54
N PRO A 154 -1.59 -18.66 9.67
CA PRO A 154 -1.86 -18.63 8.24
C PRO A 154 -1.51 -19.95 7.56
N GLU A 155 -2.06 -20.12 6.35
CA GLU A 155 -1.99 -21.38 5.61
C GLU A 155 -0.57 -21.77 5.14
N ILE A 156 0.36 -20.80 5.15
CA ILE A 156 1.78 -20.94 4.78
C ILE A 156 2.58 -21.79 5.79
N SER A 157 2.10 -21.93 7.03
CA SER A 157 2.79 -22.67 8.10
C SER A 157 2.18 -24.05 8.37
N LYS A 158 1.49 -24.65 7.39
CA LYS A 158 0.87 -26.00 7.51
C LYS A 158 1.85 -27.09 7.95
N GLU A 159 3.10 -27.06 7.48
CA GLU A 159 4.12 -28.06 7.85
C GLU A 159 4.56 -27.95 9.33
N PHE A 160 4.45 -26.76 9.93
CA PHE A 160 4.78 -26.52 11.34
C PHE A 160 3.59 -26.77 12.27
N LYS A 161 2.37 -26.84 11.72
CA LYS A 161 1.13 -26.95 12.51
C LYS A 161 1.10 -28.21 13.37
N VAL A 162 1.50 -29.36 12.81
CA VAL A 162 1.49 -30.64 13.54
C VAL A 162 2.52 -30.65 14.68
N PRO A 163 3.79 -30.27 14.46
CA PRO A 163 4.77 -30.09 15.53
C PRO A 163 4.30 -29.11 16.62
N LEU A 164 3.77 -27.94 16.24
CA LEU A 164 3.31 -26.93 17.20
C LEU A 164 2.16 -27.43 18.08
N ILE A 165 1.18 -28.15 17.52
CA ILE A 165 0.06 -28.71 18.28
C ILE A 165 0.53 -29.78 19.27
N LYS A 166 1.43 -30.68 18.85
CA LYS A 166 1.98 -31.71 19.75
C LYS A 166 2.65 -31.09 20.96
N VAL A 167 3.37 -29.99 20.75
CA VAL A 167 4.02 -29.30 21.84
C VAL A 167 3.04 -28.53 22.72
N LEU A 168 2.04 -27.84 22.14
CA LEU A 168 0.98 -27.20 22.93
C LEU A 168 0.29 -28.18 23.88
N ASN A 169 -0.01 -29.40 23.39
CA ASN A 169 -0.62 -30.46 24.20
C ASN A 169 0.33 -31.05 25.26
N ALA A 170 1.64 -30.89 25.10
CA ALA A 170 2.64 -31.36 26.06
C ALA A 170 2.82 -30.38 27.25
N LEU A 171 2.39 -29.14 27.09
CA LEU A 171 2.50 -28.06 28.08
C LEU A 171 1.24 -27.89 28.96
N GLU A 172 0.12 -28.52 28.59
CA GLU A 172 -1.09 -28.65 29.42
C GLU A 172 -0.98 -29.81 30.42
#